data_AF-A0A183SV90-F1
#
_entry.id   AF-A0A183SV90-F1
#
_cell.length_a   1.000
_cell.length_b   1.000
_cell.length_c   1.000
_cell.angle_alpha   90.00
_cell.angle_beta   90.00
_cell.angle_gamma   90.00
#
_symmetry.space_group_name_H-M   'P 1'
#
loop_
_entity.id
_entity.type
_entity.pdbx_description
1 polymer ?
#
loop_
_entity_poly.entity_id
_entity_poly.type
_entity_poly.pdbx_seq_one_letter_code
_entity_poly.pdbx_strand_id
1 'polypeptide(L)'
;MKFVTLIFLLSAAVVLSFAAKHIVVISGSKSFLEGIPKTCFEYIKDLIKWEIIVTSKKDIDWIISWTNSTTCSKCISSNVTKEDIYDCMTCLLPHKDHIIKLPGCHVCLNDIKNAKKVCKRCLAEVIYVTESILCMVEVKVRKTMLLLELGV
;
A
#
# COMPACT_ATOMS: atom_id res chain seq x y z
N MET A 1 22.71 -10.77 -43.38
CA MET A 1 21.27 -10.40 -43.42
C MET A 1 20.55 -10.48 -42.06
N LYS A 2 20.95 -11.35 -41.11
CA LYS A 2 20.26 -11.49 -39.80
C LYS A 2 20.47 -10.36 -38.78
N PHE A 3 21.56 -9.59 -38.89
CA PHE A 3 21.87 -8.49 -37.97
C PHE A 3 21.08 -7.20 -38.26
N VAL A 4 20.80 -6.91 -39.53
CA VAL A 4 20.04 -5.72 -39.92
C VAL A 4 18.57 -5.84 -39.49
N THR A 5 18.00 -7.04 -39.58
CA THR A 5 16.66 -7.36 -39.07
C THR A 5 16.55 -7.22 -37.55
N LEU A 6 17.61 -7.53 -36.80
CA LEU A 6 17.60 -7.40 -35.34
C LEU A 6 17.61 -5.93 -34.91
N ILE A 7 18.39 -5.09 -35.61
CA ILE A 7 18.45 -3.64 -35.36
C ILE A 7 17.12 -2.98 -35.72
N PHE A 8 16.46 -3.41 -36.80
CA PHE A 8 15.13 -2.92 -37.19
C PHE A 8 14.03 -3.31 -36.20
N LEU A 9 14.11 -4.51 -35.60
CA LEU A 9 13.20 -4.94 -34.55
C LEU A 9 13.43 -4.19 -33.23
N LEU A 10 14.69 -3.91 -32.89
CA LEU A 10 15.04 -3.12 -31.70
C LEU A 10 14.62 -1.66 -31.83
N SER A 11 14.77 -1.04 -33.01
CA SER A 11 14.29 0.33 -33.23
C SER A 11 12.76 0.41 -33.26
N ALA A 12 12.06 -0.59 -33.81
CA ALA A 12 10.61 -0.68 -33.71
C ALA A 12 10.11 -0.82 -32.25
N ALA A 13 10.79 -1.62 -31.43
CA ALA A 13 10.47 -1.76 -30.01
C ALA A 13 10.70 -0.47 -29.22
N VAL A 14 11.74 0.30 -29.54
CA VAL A 14 12.00 1.61 -28.93
C VAL A 14 10.92 2.62 -29.35
N VAL A 15 10.50 2.65 -30.61
CA VAL A 15 9.42 3.55 -31.07
C VAL A 15 8.06 3.19 -30.43
N LEU A 16 7.75 1.90 -30.27
CA LEU A 16 6.57 1.44 -29.51
C LEU A 16 6.64 1.83 -28.03
N SER A 17 7.83 1.81 -27.43
CA SER A 17 8.05 2.22 -26.03
C SER A 17 7.92 3.74 -25.84
N PHE A 18 8.25 4.54 -26.87
CA PHE A 18 8.03 5.99 -26.87
C PHE A 18 6.57 6.37 -27.19
N ALA A 19 5.86 5.58 -28.02
CA ALA A 19 4.44 5.76 -28.25
C ALA A 19 3.58 5.42 -27.01
N ALA A 20 4.05 4.49 -26.16
CA ALA A 20 3.42 4.16 -24.87
C ALA A 20 3.49 5.31 -23.82
N LYS A 21 4.22 6.40 -24.11
CA LYS A 21 4.20 7.63 -23.30
C LYS A 21 3.12 8.63 -23.72
N HIS A 22 2.40 8.40 -24.80
CA HIS A 22 1.14 9.10 -25.00
C HIS A 22 0.11 8.45 -24.08
N ILE A 23 -0.19 9.15 -22.98
CA ILE A 23 -1.45 9.03 -22.28
C ILE A 23 -2.53 9.20 -23.35
N VAL A 24 -3.00 8.09 -23.90
CA VAL A 24 -4.25 8.07 -24.64
C VAL A 24 -5.28 8.36 -23.57
N VAL A 25 -5.63 9.65 -23.45
CA VAL A 25 -6.84 10.07 -22.76
C VAL A 25 -7.94 9.29 -23.45
N ILE A 26 -8.49 8.31 -22.74
CA ILE A 26 -9.59 7.47 -23.22
C ILE A 26 -10.81 8.40 -23.32
N SER A 27 -10.89 9.11 -24.44
CA SER A 27 -12.08 9.83 -24.87
C SER A 27 -13.12 8.77 -25.27
N GLY A 28 -13.99 8.41 -24.32
CA GLY A 28 -14.99 7.34 -24.46
C GLY A 28 -15.30 6.55 -23.17
N SER A 29 -14.72 6.96 -22.06
CA SER A 29 -14.74 6.35 -20.72
C SER A 29 -16.12 6.20 -20.05
N LYS A 30 -17.13 7.04 -20.38
CA LYS A 30 -18.45 6.94 -19.75
C LYS A 30 -19.24 5.69 -20.21
N SER A 31 -19.14 5.29 -21.48
CA SER A 31 -19.85 4.13 -22.04
C SER A 31 -19.13 2.79 -21.83
N PHE A 32 -17.83 2.81 -21.52
CA PHE A 32 -17.05 1.60 -21.26
C PHE A 32 -17.38 0.99 -19.87
N LEU A 33 -17.67 1.83 -18.88
CA LEU A 33 -17.87 1.39 -17.49
C LEU A 33 -19.32 0.95 -17.19
N GLU A 34 -20.32 1.44 -17.91
CA GLU A 34 -21.73 1.05 -17.74
C GLU A 34 -21.99 -0.44 -18.03
N GLY A 35 -21.11 -1.09 -18.79
CA GLY A 35 -21.19 -2.51 -19.15
C GLY A 35 -20.37 -3.47 -18.28
N ILE A 36 -19.59 -2.97 -17.30
CA ILE A 36 -18.66 -3.81 -16.54
C ILE A 36 -19.39 -4.51 -15.38
N PRO A 37 -19.31 -5.85 -15.26
CA PRO A 37 -19.86 -6.57 -14.12
C PRO A 37 -19.27 -6.09 -12.79
N LYS A 38 -20.09 -6.04 -11.73
CA LYS A 38 -19.65 -5.61 -10.37
C LYS A 38 -18.42 -6.37 -9.86
N THR A 39 -18.25 -7.63 -10.25
CA THR A 39 -17.07 -8.44 -9.90
C THR A 39 -15.78 -7.92 -10.53
N CYS A 40 -15.83 -7.41 -11.76
CA CYS A 40 -14.69 -6.76 -12.41
C CYS A 40 -14.39 -5.40 -11.75
N PHE A 41 -15.40 -4.69 -11.25
CA PHE A 41 -15.21 -3.44 -10.51
C PHE A 41 -14.43 -3.64 -9.21
N GLU A 42 -14.75 -4.67 -8.40
CA GLU A 42 -13.97 -4.97 -7.19
C GLU A 42 -12.54 -5.39 -7.53
N TYR A 43 -12.33 -6.15 -8.62
CA TYR A 43 -10.99 -6.49 -9.10
C TYR A 43 -10.17 -5.24 -9.51
N ILE A 44 -10.79 -4.30 -10.24
CA ILE A 44 -10.14 -3.03 -10.63
C ILE A 44 -9.78 -2.20 -9.39
N LYS A 45 -10.67 -2.15 -8.40
CA LYS A 45 -10.44 -1.46 -7.14
C LYS A 45 -9.24 -2.05 -6.37
N ASP A 46 -9.14 -3.37 -6.31
CA ASP A 46 -8.00 -4.05 -5.69
C ASP A 46 -6.70 -3.83 -6.46
N LEU A 47 -6.74 -3.82 -7.80
CA LEU A 47 -5.59 -3.47 -8.64
C LEU A 47 -5.11 -2.04 -8.40
N ILE A 48 -6.02 -1.06 -8.34
CA ILE A 48 -5.68 0.34 -8.05
C ILE A 48 -5.08 0.46 -6.66
N LYS A 49 -5.65 -0.24 -5.67
CA LYS A 49 -5.12 -0.28 -4.30
C LYS A 49 -3.69 -0.82 -4.29
N TRP A 50 -3.44 -1.92 -4.99
CA TRP A 50 -2.11 -2.52 -5.13
C TRP A 50 -1.12 -1.56 -5.80
N GLU A 51 -1.52 -0.91 -6.90
CA GLU A 51 -0.67 0.06 -7.61
C GLU A 51 -0.29 1.25 -6.71
N ILE A 52 -1.26 1.79 -5.94
CA ILE A 52 -0.98 2.87 -4.96
C ILE A 52 0.04 2.42 -3.92
N ILE A 53 -0.06 1.16 -3.43
CA ILE A 53 0.86 0.61 -2.44
C ILE A 53 2.27 0.51 -3.03
N VAL A 54 2.42 -0.14 -4.19
CA VAL A 54 3.72 -0.35 -4.86
C VAL A 54 4.38 0.96 -5.26
N THR A 55 3.62 1.91 -5.80
CA THR A 55 4.14 3.23 -6.22
C THR A 55 4.52 4.12 -5.04
N SER A 56 3.92 3.91 -3.86
CA SER A 56 4.25 4.65 -2.62
C SER A 56 5.56 4.17 -1.96
N LYS A 57 6.26 3.20 -2.56
CA LYS A 57 7.51 2.59 -2.06
C LYS A 57 7.30 1.83 -0.73
N LYS A 58 8.41 1.29 -0.18
CA LYS A 58 8.48 0.50 1.06
C LYS A 58 7.83 1.15 2.31
N ASP A 59 7.40 2.41 2.24
CA ASP A 59 6.81 3.14 3.37
C ASP A 59 5.37 2.69 3.70
N ILE A 60 4.64 2.09 2.76
CA ILE A 60 3.29 1.54 2.98
C ILE A 60 3.29 0.01 3.04
N ASP A 61 4.22 -0.67 2.36
CA ASP A 61 4.27 -2.13 2.32
C ASP A 61 4.33 -2.79 3.71
N TRP A 62 5.14 -2.24 4.61
CA TRP A 62 5.22 -2.77 5.98
C TRP A 62 3.89 -2.64 6.73
N ILE A 63 3.10 -1.60 6.43
CA ILE A 63 1.78 -1.35 7.00
C ILE A 63 0.80 -2.44 6.54
N ILE A 64 0.80 -2.73 5.24
CA ILE A 64 -0.08 -3.76 4.69
C ILE A 64 0.34 -5.16 5.17
N SER A 65 1.65 -5.40 5.28
CA SER A 65 2.19 -6.66 5.77
C SER A 65 1.75 -6.96 7.21
N TRP A 66 1.85 -6.00 8.14
CA TRP A 66 1.46 -6.25 9.53
C TRP A 66 -0.06 -6.32 9.71
N THR A 67 -0.86 -5.54 8.95
CA THR A 67 -2.33 -5.60 9.03
C THR A 67 -2.89 -6.94 8.58
N ASN A 68 -2.24 -7.59 7.62
CA ASN A 68 -2.69 -8.86 7.05
C ASN A 68 -2.22 -10.09 7.85
N SER A 69 -1.36 -9.90 8.85
CA SER A 69 -0.96 -10.99 9.73
C SER A 69 -2.14 -11.42 10.61
N THR A 70 -2.50 -12.71 10.56
CA THR A 70 -3.59 -13.30 11.35
C THR A 70 -3.38 -13.15 12.86
N THR A 71 -2.11 -13.10 13.30
CA THR A 71 -1.76 -12.92 14.71
C THR A 71 -1.73 -11.44 15.10
N CYS A 72 -1.25 -10.56 14.22
CA CYS A 72 -1.03 -9.15 14.53
C CYS A 72 -2.25 -8.25 14.24
N SER A 73 -3.21 -8.72 13.45
CA SER A 73 -4.44 -7.97 13.13
C SER A 73 -5.24 -7.56 14.38
N LYS A 74 -5.21 -8.39 15.43
CA LYS A 74 -5.86 -8.11 16.72
C LYS A 74 -5.36 -6.83 17.40
N CYS A 75 -4.11 -6.44 17.11
CA CYS A 75 -3.48 -5.23 17.62
C CYS A 75 -4.00 -3.94 16.98
N ILE A 76 -4.74 -4.06 15.88
CA ILE A 76 -5.32 -2.96 15.12
C ILE A 76 -6.82 -2.83 15.43
N SER A 77 -7.49 -3.96 15.61
CA SER A 77 -8.96 -4.04 15.61
C SER A 77 -9.65 -3.82 16.97
N SER A 78 -8.93 -3.53 18.05
CA SER A 78 -9.48 -3.72 19.41
C SER A 78 -8.87 -2.78 20.45
N ASN A 79 -9.56 -2.59 21.58
CA ASN A 79 -9.02 -1.97 22.80
C ASN A 79 -7.83 -2.79 23.31
N VAL A 80 -6.63 -2.50 22.79
CA VAL A 80 -5.37 -3.13 23.19
C VAL A 80 -5.20 -2.97 24.71
N THR A 81 -5.21 -4.10 25.42
CA THR A 81 -5.00 -4.13 26.86
C THR A 81 -3.50 -4.05 27.20
N LYS A 82 -3.13 -3.97 28.48
CA LYS A 82 -1.71 -3.91 28.85
C LYS A 82 -1.00 -5.22 28.56
N GLU A 83 -1.74 -6.30 28.57
CA GLU A 83 -1.33 -7.68 28.38
C GLU A 83 -0.95 -7.91 26.91
N ASP A 84 -1.67 -7.28 25.98
CA ASP A 84 -1.45 -7.40 24.52
C ASP A 84 -0.21 -6.65 24.02
N ILE A 85 0.30 -5.67 24.78
CA ILE A 85 1.39 -4.77 24.32
C ILE A 85 2.63 -5.57 23.89
N TYR A 86 3.00 -6.60 24.65
CA TYR A 86 4.19 -7.39 24.38
C TYR A 86 4.06 -8.15 23.05
N ASP A 87 2.93 -8.81 22.84
CA ASP A 87 2.67 -9.59 21.62
C ASP A 87 2.57 -8.66 20.41
N CYS A 88 1.89 -7.53 20.55
CA CYS A 88 1.76 -6.53 19.50
C CYS A 88 3.09 -5.88 19.11
N MET A 89 3.96 -5.57 20.08
CA MET A 89 5.28 -5.05 19.77
C MET A 89 6.20 -6.12 19.16
N THR A 90 6.04 -7.38 19.55
CA THR A 90 6.78 -8.51 18.95
C THR A 90 6.41 -8.69 17.48
N CYS A 91 5.12 -8.55 17.15
CA CYS A 91 4.60 -8.53 15.78
C CYS A 91 5.25 -7.48 14.88
N LEU A 92 5.70 -6.35 15.45
CA LEU A 92 6.29 -5.24 14.73
C LEU A 92 7.82 -5.33 14.59
N LEU A 93 8.48 -6.30 15.24
CA LEU A 93 9.93 -6.50 15.14
C LEU A 93 10.46 -6.65 13.70
N PRO A 94 9.80 -7.38 12.79
CA PRO A 94 10.22 -7.45 11.39
C PRO A 94 10.23 -6.09 10.69
N HIS A 95 9.49 -5.13 11.22
CA HIS A 95 9.32 -3.78 10.68
C HIS A 95 10.05 -2.72 11.52
N LYS A 96 10.98 -3.13 12.41
CA LYS A 96 11.68 -2.21 13.34
C LYS A 96 12.26 -0.99 12.65
N ASP A 97 12.83 -1.14 11.45
CA ASP A 97 13.53 -0.07 10.74
C ASP A 97 12.57 1.03 10.26
N HIS A 98 11.28 0.69 10.10
CA HIS A 98 10.21 1.64 9.80
C HIS A 98 9.71 2.32 11.09
N ILE A 99 9.47 1.55 12.15
CA ILE A 99 8.80 2.05 13.36
C ILE A 99 9.75 2.68 14.38
N ILE A 100 11.05 2.41 14.34
CA ILE A 100 12.04 2.95 15.29
C ILE A 100 12.08 4.49 15.31
N LYS A 101 11.69 5.11 14.18
CA LYS A 101 11.61 6.56 13.98
C LYS A 101 10.43 7.20 14.71
N LEU A 102 9.45 6.39 15.15
CA LEU A 102 8.26 6.88 15.82
C LEU A 102 8.53 7.18 17.31
N PRO A 103 7.79 8.12 17.90
CA PRO A 103 8.01 8.55 19.29
C PRO A 103 7.97 7.40 20.29
N GLY A 104 9.06 7.23 21.05
CA GLY A 104 9.18 6.19 22.07
C GLY A 104 9.45 4.77 21.54
N CYS A 105 9.42 4.54 20.23
CA CYS A 105 9.64 3.21 19.69
C CYS A 105 11.09 2.72 19.82
N HIS A 106 12.08 3.61 19.70
CA HIS A 106 13.49 3.23 19.89
C HIS A 106 13.77 2.63 21.28
N VAL A 107 13.24 3.22 22.36
CA VAL A 107 13.39 2.68 23.71
C VAL A 107 12.60 1.38 23.88
N CYS A 108 11.38 1.33 23.36
CA CYS A 108 10.56 0.12 23.45
C CYS A 108 11.23 -1.08 22.76
N LEU A 109 11.71 -0.91 21.53
CA LEU A 109 12.26 -2.00 20.72
C LEU A 109 13.58 -2.55 21.28
N ASN A 110 14.32 -1.76 22.06
CA ASN A 110 15.53 -2.21 22.73
C ASN A 110 15.24 -3.09 23.96
N ASP A 111 14.10 -2.87 24.63
CA ASP A 111 13.70 -3.65 25.82
C ASP A 111 12.18 -3.73 25.96
N ILE A 112 11.56 -4.54 25.10
CA ILE A 112 10.09 -4.66 25.02
C ILE A 112 9.48 -5.15 26.35
N LYS A 113 10.21 -6.00 27.10
CA LYS A 113 9.69 -6.60 28.35
C LYS A 113 9.62 -5.58 29.48
N ASN A 114 10.64 -4.72 29.61
CA ASN A 114 10.71 -3.78 30.73
C ASN A 114 10.15 -2.39 30.37
N ALA A 115 10.05 -2.03 29.10
CA ALA A 115 9.60 -0.71 28.66
C ALA A 115 8.07 -0.56 28.50
N LYS A 116 7.24 -1.29 29.27
CA LYS A 116 5.77 -1.38 29.08
C LYS A 116 5.05 -0.06 28.81
N LYS A 117 5.32 1.00 29.59
CA LYS A 117 4.68 2.31 29.40
C LYS A 117 5.10 2.98 28.09
N VAL A 118 6.38 2.87 27.74
CA VAL A 118 6.93 3.43 26.51
C VAL A 118 6.46 2.62 25.30
N CYS A 119 6.40 1.29 25.42
CA CYS A 119 5.83 0.39 24.42
C CYS A 119 4.35 0.65 24.17
N LYS A 120 3.56 0.97 25.21
CA LYS A 120 2.17 1.41 25.02
C LYS A 120 2.08 2.65 24.12
N ARG A 121 2.94 3.65 24.36
CA ARG A 121 2.97 4.87 23.55
C ARG A 121 3.42 4.54 22.12
N CYS A 122 4.51 3.81 21.95
CA CYS A 122 4.99 3.38 20.64
C CYS A 122 3.90 2.66 19.85
N LEU A 123 3.22 1.69 20.47
CA LEU A 123 2.15 0.93 19.83
C LEU A 123 0.98 1.83 19.40
N ALA A 124 0.58 2.78 20.24
CA ALA A 124 -0.46 3.74 19.88
C ALA A 124 -0.06 4.61 18.67
N GLU A 125 1.20 5.05 18.60
CA GLU A 125 1.72 5.80 17.44
C GLU A 125 1.72 4.93 16.17
N VAL A 126 2.14 3.67 16.27
CA VAL A 126 2.14 2.73 15.13
C VAL A 126 0.72 2.48 14.61
N ILE A 127 -0.25 2.28 15.51
CA ILE A 127 -1.66 2.11 15.17
C ILE A 127 -2.19 3.36 14.47
N TYR A 128 -1.95 4.55 15.05
CA TYR A 128 -2.40 5.82 14.49
C TYR A 128 -1.84 6.06 13.07
N VAL A 129 -0.54 5.84 12.87
CA VAL A 129 0.10 5.95 11.55
C VAL A 129 -0.49 4.96 10.56
N THR A 130 -0.75 3.73 11.02
CA THR A 130 -1.34 2.69 10.18
C THR A 130 -2.76 3.05 9.74
N GLU A 131 -3.63 3.44 10.67
CA GLU A 131 -5.00 3.86 10.35
C GLU A 131 -5.00 5.06 9.41
N SER A 132 -4.12 6.03 9.64
CA SER A 132 -3.98 7.21 8.78
C SER A 132 -3.58 6.85 7.34
N ILE A 133 -2.65 5.91 7.18
CA ILE A 133 -2.19 5.48 5.85
C ILE A 133 -3.24 4.61 5.16
N LEU A 134 -3.91 3.70 5.87
CA LEU A 134 -5.01 2.91 5.32
C LEU A 134 -6.14 3.83 4.81
N CYS A 135 -6.53 4.83 5.61
CA CYS A 135 -7.51 5.84 5.20
C CYS A 135 -7.06 6.62 3.97
N MET A 136 -5.79 7.07 3.92
CA MET A 136 -5.23 7.76 2.75
C MET A 136 -5.31 6.90 1.48
N VAL A 137 -4.94 5.61 1.58
CA VAL A 137 -4.98 4.65 0.47
C VAL A 137 -6.42 4.49 -0.02
N GLU A 138 -7.39 4.28 0.88
CA GLU A 138 -8.80 4.14 0.53
C GLU A 138 -9.36 5.38 -0.16
N VAL A 139 -9.03 6.58 0.32
CA VAL A 139 -9.44 7.84 -0.31
C VAL A 139 -8.86 7.98 -1.72
N LYS A 140 -7.59 7.63 -1.91
CA LYS A 140 -6.96 7.64 -3.25
C LYS A 140 -7.62 6.64 -4.19
N VAL A 141 -7.88 5.41 -3.74
CA VAL A 141 -8.61 4.39 -4.51
C VAL A 141 -9.98 4.94 -4.93
N ARG A 142 -10.76 5.47 -3.97
CA ARG A 142 -12.09 6.03 -4.25
C ARG A 142 -12.04 7.17 -5.26
N LYS A 143 -11.09 8.09 -5.12
CA LYS A 143 -10.90 9.20 -6.06
C LYS A 143 -10.60 8.68 -7.47
N THR A 144 -9.68 7.71 -7.61
CA THR A 144 -9.34 7.12 -8.90
C THR A 144 -10.55 6.41 -9.52
N MET A 145 -11.32 5.65 -8.74
CA MET A 145 -12.55 5.00 -9.22
C MET A 145 -13.57 6.02 -9.73
N LEU A 146 -13.80 7.11 -9.00
CA LEU A 146 -14.69 8.18 -9.42
C LEU A 146 -14.21 8.87 -10.71
N LEU A 147 -12.89 9.09 -10.86
CA LEU A 147 -12.34 9.67 -12.09
C LEU A 147 -12.52 8.73 -13.29
N LEU A 148 -12.35 7.43 -13.10
CA LEU A 148 -12.65 6.44 -14.13
C LEU A 148 -14.13 6.50 -14.53
N GLU A 149 -15.05 6.48 -13.55
CA GLU A 149 -16.51 6.58 -13.77
C GLU A 149 -16.94 7.84 -14.52
N LEU A 150 -16.35 8.98 -14.17
CA LEU A 150 -16.63 10.28 -14.81
C LEU A 150 -15.93 10.43 -16.16
N GLY A 151 -14.87 9.66 -16.37
CA GLY A 151 -14.24 9.52 -17.65
C GLY A 151 -13.30 10.64 -18.07
N VAL A 152 -12.60 11.22 -17.11
CA VAL A 152 -11.71 12.37 -17.27
C VAL A 152 -10.26 11.94 -17.48
#